data_AF-A0A4U0WIJ3-F1
#
_entry.id   AF-A0A4U0WIJ3-F1
#
_cell.length_a   1.000
_cell.length_b   1.000
_cell.length_c   1.000
_cell.angle_alpha   90.00
_cell.angle_beta   90.00
_cell.angle_gamma   90.00
#
_symmetry.space_group_name_H-M   'P 1'
#
loop_
_entity.id
_entity.type
_entity.pdbx_description
1 polymer ?
#
loop_
_entity_poly.entity_id
_entity_poly.type
_entity_poly.pdbx_seq_one_letter_code
_entity_poly.pdbx_strand_id
1 'polypeptide(L)'
;MAASDAKYAYNFAVEELRDREYPQMQGKTYLDHGGTTLYAKSLVEAFSADMVSNLYGNPHSDCTPSKLAGHRIDEIRERALRFFNASPDEFDLVFVPNATAGVKLVADCFRDYAAASNTSFWYGYHRDAHTSLDR
;
A
#
# COMPACT_ATOMS: atom_id res chain seq x y z
N MET A 1 16.36 -7.91 -43.84
CA MET A 1 16.39 -6.77 -42.90
C MET A 1 15.17 -6.84 -41.99
N ALA A 2 15.08 -7.86 -41.14
CA ALA A 2 13.88 -8.15 -40.34
C ALA A 2 14.27 -8.89 -39.04
N ALA A 3 14.74 -8.16 -38.03
CA ALA A 3 14.98 -8.71 -36.70
C ALA A 3 14.95 -7.68 -35.56
N SER A 4 14.70 -6.39 -35.83
CA SER A 4 14.83 -5.32 -34.82
C SER A 4 13.52 -4.83 -34.18
N ASP A 5 12.34 -5.15 -34.74
CA ASP A 5 11.07 -4.51 -34.32
C ASP A 5 10.32 -5.25 -33.20
N ALA A 6 10.65 -6.52 -32.90
CA ALA A 6 9.92 -7.31 -31.92
C ALA A 6 10.14 -6.86 -30.46
N LYS A 7 11.26 -6.17 -30.17
CA LYS A 7 11.62 -5.76 -28.79
C LYS A 7 10.79 -4.58 -28.26
N TYR A 8 10.09 -3.87 -29.14
CA TYR A 8 9.27 -2.70 -28.82
C TYR A 8 7.81 -2.85 -29.26
N ALA A 9 7.39 -4.07 -29.60
CA ALA A 9 6.00 -4.34 -29.93
C ALA A 9 5.09 -4.05 -28.72
N TYR A 10 3.94 -3.45 -28.97
CA TYR A 10 2.97 -3.16 -27.93
C TYR A 10 2.46 -4.46 -27.29
N ASN A 11 2.38 -4.47 -25.96
CA ASN A 11 1.88 -5.61 -25.22
C ASN A 11 0.35 -5.61 -25.22
N PHE A 12 -0.25 -6.39 -26.12
CA PHE A 12 -1.70 -6.53 -26.23
C PHE A 12 -2.37 -7.06 -24.95
N ALA A 13 -1.64 -7.72 -24.04
CA ALA A 13 -2.18 -8.13 -22.74
C ALA A 13 -2.59 -6.92 -21.87
N VAL A 14 -2.06 -5.73 -22.14
CA VAL A 14 -2.46 -4.50 -21.45
C VAL A 14 -3.89 -4.09 -21.82
N GLU A 15 -4.31 -4.27 -23.07
CA GLU A 15 -5.68 -3.97 -23.50
C GLU A 15 -6.66 -4.95 -22.87
N GLU A 16 -6.34 -6.24 -22.88
CA GLU A 16 -7.17 -7.26 -22.24
C GLU A 16 -7.30 -7.01 -20.73
N LEU A 17 -6.19 -6.65 -20.07
CA LEU A 17 -6.19 -6.27 -18.65
C LEU A 17 -7.06 -5.04 -18.41
N ARG A 18 -6.97 -4.03 -19.28
CA ARG A 18 -7.74 -2.79 -19.17
C ARG A 18 -9.24 -3.05 -19.29
N ASP A 19 -9.65 -3.82 -20.29
CA ASP A 19 -11.06 -4.15 -20.51
C ASP A 19 -11.63 -4.97 -19.34
N ARG A 20 -10.83 -5.89 -18.78
CA ARG A 20 -11.24 -6.75 -17.67
C ARG A 20 -11.27 -6.03 -16.32
N GLU A 21 -10.19 -5.33 -15.97
CA GLU A 21 -9.97 -4.78 -14.62
C GLU A 21 -10.41 -3.31 -14.50
N TYR A 22 -10.52 -2.58 -15.61
CA TYR A 22 -10.81 -1.15 -15.60
C TYR A 22 -11.93 -0.75 -16.57
N PRO A 23 -13.11 -1.41 -16.55
CA PRO A 23 -14.21 -1.09 -17.47
C PRO A 23 -14.71 0.36 -17.34
N GLN A 24 -14.55 1.00 -16.17
CA GLN A 24 -14.87 2.41 -15.95
C GLN A 24 -14.01 3.39 -16.79
N MET A 25 -12.88 2.91 -17.32
CA MET A 25 -12.01 3.66 -18.23
C MET A 25 -12.39 3.50 -19.71
N GLN A 26 -13.43 2.73 -20.05
CA GLN A 26 -13.85 2.59 -21.43
C GLN A 26 -14.27 3.95 -22.01
N GLY A 27 -13.68 4.32 -23.16
CA GLY A 27 -13.91 5.62 -23.79
C GLY A 27 -13.30 6.82 -23.06
N LYS A 28 -12.46 6.62 -22.03
CA LYS A 28 -11.83 7.69 -21.24
C LYS A 28 -10.32 7.49 -21.16
N THR A 29 -9.56 8.58 -21.07
CA THR A 29 -8.12 8.53 -20.83
C THR A 29 -7.82 9.17 -19.48
N TYR A 30 -7.43 8.36 -18.50
CA TYR A 30 -7.03 8.84 -17.18
C TYR A 30 -5.50 8.90 -17.11
N LEU A 31 -4.96 10.10 -16.87
CA LEU A 31 -3.51 10.35 -16.82
C LEU A 31 -3.02 10.82 -15.44
N ASP A 32 -3.92 10.91 -14.45
CA ASP A 32 -3.62 11.47 -13.12
C ASP A 32 -3.22 10.39 -12.10
N HIS A 33 -2.43 9.41 -12.54
CA HIS A 33 -1.96 8.32 -11.68
C HIS A 33 -0.93 8.77 -10.64
N GLY A 34 -0.36 9.97 -10.79
CA GLY A 34 0.59 10.54 -9.83
C GLY A 34 -0.06 10.98 -8.53
N GLY A 35 -1.32 11.43 -8.57
CA GLY A 35 -2.09 11.78 -7.38
C GLY A 35 -2.72 10.55 -6.72
N THR A 36 -3.41 9.72 -7.50
CA THR A 36 -3.90 8.42 -7.05
C THR A 36 -4.14 7.50 -8.24
N THR A 37 -3.86 6.20 -8.10
CA THR A 37 -4.20 5.25 -9.16
C THR A 37 -5.62 4.73 -8.99
N LEU A 38 -6.23 4.29 -10.10
CA LEU A 38 -7.54 3.67 -10.07
C LEU A 38 -7.48 2.26 -9.48
N TYR A 39 -8.49 1.90 -8.71
CA TYR A 39 -8.66 0.53 -8.22
C TYR A 39 -9.07 -0.40 -9.38
N ALA A 40 -8.56 -1.63 -9.33
CA ALA A 40 -9.02 -2.69 -10.21
C ALA A 40 -10.43 -3.16 -9.77
N LYS A 41 -11.27 -3.51 -10.74
CA LYS A 41 -12.62 -4.07 -10.50
C LYS A 41 -12.56 -5.28 -9.58
N SER A 42 -11.69 -6.24 -9.89
CA SER A 42 -11.56 -7.48 -9.11
C SER A 42 -11.21 -7.23 -7.64
N LEU A 43 -10.39 -6.21 -7.34
CA LEU A 43 -10.04 -5.84 -5.98
C LEU A 43 -11.26 -5.41 -5.17
N VAL A 44 -12.10 -4.54 -5.75
CA VAL A 44 -13.32 -4.04 -5.10
C VAL A 44 -14.34 -5.16 -4.91
N GLU A 45 -14.52 -6.01 -5.92
CA GLU A 45 -15.44 -7.15 -5.87
C GLU A 45 -15.00 -8.17 -4.81
N ALA A 46 -13.71 -8.54 -4.79
CA ALA A 46 -13.17 -9.49 -3.82
C ALA A 46 -13.26 -8.96 -2.38
N PHE A 47 -12.89 -7.69 -2.17
CA PHE A 47 -13.01 -7.06 -0.85
C PHE A 47 -14.45 -7.00 -0.37
N SER A 48 -15.38 -6.60 -1.26
CA SER A 48 -16.79 -6.51 -0.91
C SER A 48 -17.39 -7.89 -0.58
N ALA A 49 -17.05 -8.90 -1.37
CA ALA A 49 -17.48 -10.28 -1.11
C ALA A 49 -16.94 -10.81 0.23
N ASP A 50 -15.66 -10.55 0.53
CA ASP A 50 -15.02 -10.97 1.80
C ASP A 50 -15.68 -10.27 3.00
N MET A 51 -15.93 -8.96 2.92
CA MET A 51 -16.57 -8.20 4.00
C MET A 51 -18.03 -8.59 4.24
N VAL A 52 -18.79 -8.94 3.19
CA VAL A 52 -20.20 -9.33 3.32
C VAL A 52 -20.34 -10.78 3.80
N SER A 53 -19.41 -11.67 3.43
CA SER A 53 -19.47 -13.09 3.78
C SER A 53 -18.89 -13.41 5.16
N ASN A 54 -18.03 -12.54 5.71
CA ASN A 54 -17.37 -12.77 6.98
C ASN A 54 -17.82 -11.77 8.05
N LEU A 55 -18.03 -12.27 9.27
CA LEU A 55 -18.16 -11.41 10.44
C LEU A 55 -16.78 -11.18 11.04
N TYR A 56 -16.20 -10.00 10.78
CA TYR A 56 -14.96 -9.57 11.42
C TYR A 56 -15.27 -8.83 12.72
N GLY A 57 -14.77 -9.37 13.83
CA GLY A 57 -14.87 -8.75 15.15
C GLY A 57 -13.68 -7.83 15.42
N ASN A 58 -13.75 -7.06 16.51
CA ASN A 58 -12.60 -6.33 17.02
C ASN A 58 -11.47 -7.32 17.37
N PRO A 59 -10.28 -7.26 16.74
CA PRO A 59 -9.19 -8.25 16.89
C PRO A 59 -8.67 -8.48 18.32
N HIS A 60 -9.01 -7.60 19.26
CA HIS A 60 -8.60 -7.69 20.66
C HIS A 60 -9.67 -8.32 21.57
N SER A 61 -10.82 -8.71 21.03
CA SER A 61 -11.89 -9.38 21.79
C SER A 61 -11.68 -10.90 21.81
N ASP A 62 -12.10 -11.57 22.88
CA ASP A 62 -11.93 -13.03 22.99
C ASP A 62 -13.15 -13.79 22.41
N CYS A 63 -13.36 -13.65 21.10
CA CYS A 63 -14.47 -14.29 20.38
C CYS A 63 -14.06 -14.77 18.98
N THR A 64 -14.80 -15.71 18.40
CA THR A 64 -14.46 -16.32 17.09
C THR A 64 -14.30 -15.28 15.96
N PRO A 65 -15.19 -14.28 15.80
CA PRO A 65 -15.01 -13.19 14.83
C PRO A 65 -13.71 -12.37 15.00
N SER A 66 -13.26 -12.19 16.23
CA SER A 66 -12.02 -11.47 16.55
C SER A 66 -10.79 -12.28 16.16
N LYS A 67 -10.78 -13.59 16.45
CA LYS A 67 -9.70 -14.49 16.03
C LYS A 67 -9.55 -14.53 14.51
N LEU A 68 -10.66 -14.53 13.77
CA LEU A 68 -10.65 -14.46 12.31
C LEU A 68 -10.00 -13.16 11.82
N ALA A 69 -10.33 -12.02 12.43
CA ALA A 69 -9.72 -10.74 12.10
C ALA A 69 -8.21 -10.71 12.44
N GLY A 70 -7.81 -11.26 13.59
CA GLY A 70 -6.41 -11.40 13.99
C GLY A 70 -5.60 -12.24 12.99
N HIS A 71 -6.10 -13.42 12.62
CA HIS A 71 -5.45 -14.28 11.62
C HIS A 71 -5.30 -13.60 10.25
N ARG A 72 -6.31 -12.83 9.81
CA ARG A 72 -6.20 -12.03 8.57
C ARG A 72 -5.11 -10.98 8.66
N ILE A 73 -4.98 -10.29 9.80
CA ILE A 73 -3.93 -9.30 10.03
C ILE A 73 -2.54 -9.97 9.94
N ASP A 74 -2.36 -11.12 10.57
CA ASP A 74 -1.09 -11.86 10.55
C ASP A 74 -0.72 -12.33 9.13
N GLU A 75 -1.69 -12.88 8.38
CA GLU A 75 -1.49 -13.28 6.98
C GLU A 75 -1.04 -12.09 6.12
N ILE A 76 -1.65 -10.92 6.30
CA ILE A 76 -1.31 -9.71 5.54
C ILE A 76 0.08 -9.20 5.93
N ARG A 77 0.44 -9.24 7.22
CA ARG A 77 1.79 -8.86 7.69
C ARG A 77 2.87 -9.66 6.97
N GLU A 78 2.74 -10.98 6.95
CA GLU A 78 3.72 -11.84 6.28
C GLU A 78 3.78 -11.59 4.77
N ARG A 79 2.62 -11.43 4.12
CA ARG A 79 2.55 -11.17 2.67
C ARG A 79 3.23 -9.85 2.31
N ALA A 80 3.02 -8.81 3.11
CA ALA A 80 3.63 -7.51 2.88
C ALA A 80 5.14 -7.53 3.13
N LEU A 81 5.62 -8.20 4.19
CA LEU A 81 7.06 -8.39 4.41
C LEU A 81 7.72 -9.15 3.25
N ARG A 82 7.09 -10.22 2.77
CA ARG A 82 7.57 -10.95 1.57
C ARG A 82 7.60 -10.06 0.32
N PHE A 83 6.59 -9.21 0.12
CA PHE A 83 6.56 -8.26 -1.00
C PHE A 83 7.75 -7.29 -0.98
N PHE A 84 8.15 -6.83 0.20
CA PHE A 84 9.32 -5.95 0.38
C PHE A 84 10.65 -6.72 0.55
N ASN A 85 10.64 -8.05 0.44
CA ASN A 85 11.80 -8.90 0.69
C ASN A 85 12.44 -8.64 2.09
N ALA A 86 11.59 -8.45 3.10
CA ALA A 86 11.97 -8.19 4.48
C ALA A 86 11.74 -9.45 5.34
N SER A 87 12.74 -9.84 6.13
CA SER A 87 12.63 -10.98 7.06
C SER A 87 11.81 -10.59 8.30
N PRO A 88 10.83 -11.40 8.73
CA PRO A 88 10.09 -11.15 9.98
C PRO A 88 10.98 -11.25 11.23
N ASP A 89 12.15 -11.88 11.14
CA ASP A 89 13.11 -11.95 12.25
C ASP A 89 13.91 -10.64 12.43
N GLU A 90 13.92 -9.78 11.39
CA GLU A 90 14.69 -8.52 11.37
C GLU A 90 13.80 -7.28 11.29
N PHE A 91 12.58 -7.41 10.74
CA PHE A 91 11.68 -6.30 10.48
C PHE A 91 10.29 -6.53 11.05
N ASP A 92 9.81 -5.52 11.78
CA ASP A 92 8.40 -5.39 12.12
C ASP A 92 7.62 -4.69 11.01
N LEU A 93 6.32 -5.03 10.90
CA LEU A 93 5.38 -4.32 10.05
C LEU A 93 4.42 -3.47 10.87
N VAL A 94 4.40 -2.16 10.58
CA VAL A 94 3.49 -1.20 11.21
C VAL A 94 2.51 -0.67 10.16
N PHE A 95 1.22 -0.97 10.33
CA PHE A 95 0.18 -0.40 9.49
C PHE A 95 -0.02 1.07 9.86
N VAL A 96 0.07 1.95 8.87
CA VAL A 96 -0.18 3.39 9.00
C VAL A 96 -1.27 3.82 8.02
N PRO A 97 -2.04 4.88 8.31
CA PRO A 97 -3.13 5.31 7.43
C PRO A 97 -2.70 5.71 6.01
N ASN A 98 -1.47 6.22 5.85
CA ASN A 98 -0.86 6.60 4.58
C ASN A 98 0.64 6.85 4.75
N ALA A 99 1.35 7.09 3.64
CA ALA A 99 2.79 7.35 3.63
C ALA A 99 3.19 8.56 4.50
N THR A 100 2.44 9.66 4.43
CA THR A 100 2.70 10.87 5.23
C THR A 100 2.62 10.59 6.73
N ALA A 101 1.60 9.83 7.16
CA ALA A 101 1.46 9.41 8.56
C ALA A 101 2.62 8.50 8.99
N GLY A 102 3.13 7.66 8.09
CA GLY A 102 4.32 6.83 8.33
C GLY A 102 5.58 7.68 8.55
N VAL A 103 5.85 8.65 7.68
CA VAL A 103 7.00 9.56 7.85
C VAL A 103 6.88 10.38 9.14
N LYS A 104 5.68 10.89 9.43
CA LYS A 104 5.41 11.61 10.68
C LYS A 104 5.68 10.75 11.90
N LEU A 105 5.19 9.50 11.91
CA LEU A 105 5.42 8.57 13.01
C LEU A 105 6.92 8.40 13.30
N VAL A 106 7.71 8.15 12.25
CA VAL A 106 9.17 7.99 12.38
C VAL A 106 9.83 9.27 12.90
N ALA A 107 9.48 10.44 12.34
CA ALA A 107 10.01 11.72 12.77
C ALA A 107 9.66 12.03 14.24
N ASP A 108 8.42 11.77 14.65
CA ASP A 108 7.95 11.94 16.03
C ASP A 108 8.74 11.02 16.99
N CYS A 109 8.97 9.75 16.63
CA CYS A 109 9.78 8.83 17.44
C CYS A 109 11.23 9.32 17.62
N PHE A 110 11.88 9.78 16.56
CA PHE A 110 13.25 10.32 16.67
C PHE A 110 13.31 11.61 17.48
N ARG A 111 12.34 12.51 17.30
CA ARG A 111 12.22 13.72 18.11
C ARG A 111 12.08 13.38 19.60
N ASP A 112 11.18 12.47 19.93
CA ASP A 112 10.90 12.09 21.32
C ASP A 112 12.12 11.41 21.95
N TYR A 113 12.84 10.56 21.20
CA TYR A 113 14.11 10.00 21.63
C TYR A 113 15.18 11.09 21.86
N ALA A 114 15.28 12.07 20.96
CA ALA A 114 16.25 13.16 21.09
C ALA A 114 15.97 14.02 22.33
N ALA A 115 14.69 14.33 22.59
CA ALA A 115 14.27 15.02 23.80
C ALA A 115 14.62 14.22 25.07
N ALA A 116 14.38 12.90 25.08
CA ALA A 116 14.70 12.03 26.20
C ALA A 116 16.21 11.87 26.43
N SER A 117 17.01 11.91 25.37
CA SER A 117 18.48 11.76 25.41
C SER A 117 19.24 13.08 25.48
N ASN A 118 18.53 14.21 25.56
CA ASN A 118 19.10 15.57 25.50
C ASN A 118 20.03 15.78 24.29
N THR A 119 19.63 15.24 23.14
CA THR A 119 20.32 15.41 21.85
C THR A 119 19.49 16.30 20.91
N SER A 120 20.14 16.90 19.91
CA SER A 120 19.44 17.72 18.91
C SER A 120 18.81 16.84 17.84
N PHE A 121 17.58 17.15 17.45
CA PHE A 121 16.90 16.55 16.30
C PHE A 121 16.74 17.58 15.17
N TRP A 122 17.02 17.15 13.94
CA TRP A 122 16.77 17.93 12.73
C TRP A 122 15.99 17.08 11.74
N TYR A 123 14.94 17.66 11.18
CA TYR A 123 14.13 17.05 10.13
C TYR A 123 14.28 17.87 8.86
N GLY A 124 14.55 17.19 7.74
CA GLY A 124 14.57 17.81 6.43
C GLY A 124 14.17 16.83 5.35
N TYR A 125 13.70 17.39 4.24
CA TYR A 125 13.20 16.67 3.08
C TYR A 125 13.68 17.37 1.81
N HIS A 126 13.69 16.62 0.70
CA HIS A 126 14.07 17.17 -0.60
C HIS A 126 12.99 18.12 -1.12
N ARG A 127 13.36 19.20 -1.83
CA ARG A 127 12.39 20.17 -2.38
C ARG A 127 11.39 19.52 -3.35
N ASP A 128 11.80 18.46 -4.03
CA ASP A 128 10.95 17.69 -4.95
C ASP A 128 10.14 16.59 -4.27
N ALA A 129 10.17 16.51 -2.93
CA ALA A 129 9.33 15.57 -2.21
C ALA A 129 7.86 15.96 -2.31
N HIS A 130 6.99 14.99 -2.07
CA HIS A 130 5.55 15.23 -2.10
C HIS A 130 5.17 16.29 -1.04
N THR A 131 4.36 17.29 -1.43
CA THR A 131 4.02 18.48 -0.61
C THR A 131 3.34 18.16 0.73
N SER A 132 2.93 16.91 0.93
CA SER A 132 2.42 16.44 2.21
C SER A 132 3.48 16.35 3.31
N LEU A 133 4.78 16.40 2.97
CA LEU A 133 5.87 16.41 3.94
C LEU A 133 6.20 17.82 4.47
N ASP A 134 5.67 18.86 3.83
CA ASP A 134 5.88 20.26 4.20
C ASP A 134 4.90 20.74 5.30
N ARG A 135 3.90 19.91 5.65
CA ARG A 135 2.77 20.27 6.51
C ARG A 135 2.76 19.53 7.85
#